data_AF-A0A8T2UJP5-F1
#
_entry.id   AF-A0A8T2UJP5-F1
#
_cell.length_a   1.000
_cell.length_b   1.000
_cell.length_c   1.000
_cell.angle_alpha   90.00
_cell.angle_beta   90.00
_cell.angle_gamma   90.00
#
_symmetry.space_group_name_H-M   'P 1'
#
loop_
_entity.id
_entity.type
_entity.pdbx_description
1 polymer ?
#
loop_
_entity_poly.entity_id
_entity_poly.type
_entity_poly.pdbx_seq_one_letter_code
_entity_poly.pdbx_strand_id
1 'polypeptide(L)'
;MEFLYKVTPLSFIKHKNLLSPMGFCADSDHPMFIYEYLQIESLYGWLHTGKKELLDWRTRLHILQQIAQGMEYLHSCSPSIIHGQLTSTSVYLGDGDAYVVKVADFGIHELSQNADRSPGYLDPEYAVTRRLTEKSDVYSFGVLILEIVSGRIPLGSSTEKDSFNIVEWVRGLHDEGNDEHIPDTCLHGVCNVTMVSRIINLALQATEEDANERPTMSKILNELREVNKTETGHHVVFAEPDNPYNSTDSDAPSSSSAMLSEWCEKDLCINT
;
A
#
# COMPACT_ATOMS: atom_id res chain seq x y z
N MET A 1 2.65 -32.36 15.26
CA MET A 1 1.16 -32.34 15.33
C MET A 1 0.66 -30.93 15.66
N GLU A 2 1.13 -30.28 16.74
CA GLU A 2 0.71 -28.90 17.10
C GLU A 2 1.05 -27.85 16.03
N PHE A 3 2.23 -27.94 15.43
CA PHE A 3 2.67 -27.08 14.31
C PHE A 3 1.69 -27.09 13.13
N LEU A 4 1.33 -28.29 12.64
CA LEU A 4 0.46 -28.45 11.47
C LEU A 4 -0.91 -27.82 11.69
N TYR A 5 -1.47 -27.96 12.90
CA TYR A 5 -2.77 -27.38 13.24
C TYR A 5 -2.77 -25.84 13.16
N LYS A 6 -1.65 -25.20 13.51
CA LYS A 6 -1.51 -23.74 13.48
C LYS A 6 -1.31 -23.18 12.07
N VAL A 7 -0.58 -23.90 11.21
CA VAL A 7 -0.16 -23.37 9.89
C VAL A 7 -0.99 -23.88 8.72
N THR A 8 -1.65 -25.03 8.86
CA THR A 8 -2.57 -25.56 7.83
C THR A 8 -3.70 -24.58 7.50
N PRO A 9 -4.32 -23.87 8.46
CA PRO A 9 -5.33 -22.86 8.14
C PRO A 9 -4.83 -21.73 7.22
N LEU A 10 -3.53 -21.41 7.26
CA LEU A 10 -2.95 -20.30 6.49
C LEU A 10 -3.01 -20.55 4.97
N SER A 11 -2.96 -21.81 4.51
CA SER A 11 -3.07 -22.13 3.09
C SER A 11 -4.49 -21.99 2.53
N PHE A 12 -5.49 -21.93 3.40
CA PHE A 12 -6.90 -21.72 3.01
C PHE A 12 -7.28 -20.23 2.95
N ILE A 13 -6.41 -19.33 3.39
CA ILE A 13 -6.62 -17.90 3.29
C ILE A 13 -6.63 -17.48 1.83
N LYS A 14 -7.67 -16.75 1.43
CA LYS A 14 -7.84 -16.29 0.04
C LYS A 14 -8.24 -14.82 0.05
N HIS A 15 -7.28 -13.97 -0.26
CA HIS A 15 -7.50 -12.54 -0.43
C HIS A 15 -6.62 -12.00 -1.56
N LYS A 16 -7.14 -11.06 -2.35
CA LYS A 16 -6.42 -10.50 -3.50
C LYS A 16 -5.09 -9.85 -3.11
N ASN A 17 -4.98 -9.29 -1.90
CA ASN A 17 -3.79 -8.63 -1.39
C ASN A 17 -2.95 -9.48 -0.42
N LEU A 18 -3.22 -10.78 -0.31
CA LEU A 18 -2.40 -11.70 0.47
C LEU A 18 -1.74 -12.72 -0.48
N LEU A 19 -0.51 -13.09 -0.15
CA LEU A 19 0.20 -14.22 -0.75
C LEU A 19 0.14 -15.39 0.22
N SER A 20 -0.87 -16.23 0.07
CA SER A 20 -1.03 -17.41 0.92
C SER A 20 -0.05 -18.51 0.52
N PRO A 21 0.54 -19.23 1.49
CA PRO A 21 1.38 -20.37 1.18
C PRO A 21 0.57 -21.47 0.51
N MET A 22 1.10 -22.06 -0.57
CA MET A 22 0.56 -23.28 -1.18
C MET A 22 0.72 -24.50 -0.27
N GLY A 23 1.73 -24.47 0.59
CA GLY A 23 2.03 -25.53 1.54
C GLY A 23 3.18 -25.14 2.46
N PHE A 24 3.60 -26.09 3.29
CA PHE A 24 4.69 -25.90 4.23
C PHE A 24 5.53 -27.18 4.31
N CYS A 25 6.81 -27.01 4.64
CA CYS A 25 7.68 -28.08 5.11
C CYS A 25 7.70 -28.03 6.63
N ALA A 26 7.39 -29.16 7.27
CA ALA A 26 7.36 -29.31 8.73
C ALA A 26 8.58 -30.09 9.25
N ASP A 27 9.74 -29.96 8.60
CA ASP A 27 10.99 -30.54 9.09
C ASP A 27 11.36 -29.90 10.44
N SER A 28 11.86 -30.71 11.38
CA SER A 28 12.11 -30.28 12.77
C SER A 28 13.15 -29.18 12.88
N ASP A 29 14.09 -29.14 11.93
CA ASP A 29 15.23 -28.25 11.99
C ASP A 29 15.03 -26.98 11.13
N HIS A 30 14.22 -27.08 10.07
CA HIS A 30 14.05 -26.02 9.06
C HIS A 30 12.60 -25.96 8.54
N PRO A 31 11.65 -25.43 9.31
CA PRO A 31 10.29 -25.21 8.81
C PRO A 31 10.31 -24.18 7.68
N MET A 32 9.56 -24.42 6.61
CA MET A 32 9.52 -23.55 5.42
C MET A 32 8.10 -23.36 4.90
N PHE A 33 7.83 -22.19 4.32
CA PHE A 33 6.65 -21.97 3.48
C PHE A 33 6.98 -22.19 2.01
N ILE A 34 5.99 -22.72 1.29
CA ILE A 34 6.06 -22.94 -0.16
C ILE A 34 5.03 -22.01 -0.79
N TYR A 35 5.47 -21.14 -1.69
CA TYR A 35 4.63 -20.18 -2.39
C TYR A 35 4.58 -20.49 -3.89
N GLU A 36 3.54 -19.96 -4.55
CA GLU A 36 3.56 -19.85 -6.00
C GLU A 36 4.69 -18.90 -6.43
N TYR A 37 5.44 -19.29 -7.46
CA TYR A 37 6.43 -18.40 -8.03
C TYR A 37 5.72 -17.27 -8.79
N LEU A 38 5.94 -16.04 -8.36
CA LEU A 38 5.40 -14.84 -8.99
C LEU A 38 6.57 -13.94 -9.42
N GLN A 39 6.43 -13.27 -10.56
CA GLN A 39 7.35 -12.20 -10.98
C GLN A 39 7.03 -10.91 -10.20
N ILE A 40 7.30 -10.96 -8.90
CA ILE A 40 7.07 -9.88 -7.95
C ILE A 40 8.39 -9.55 -7.25
N GLU A 41 8.56 -8.30 -6.85
CA GLU A 41 9.71 -7.86 -6.06
C GLU A 41 9.23 -7.24 -4.75
N SER A 42 10.03 -7.35 -3.69
CA SER A 42 9.67 -6.79 -2.40
C SER A 42 9.58 -5.26 -2.48
N LEU A 43 8.65 -4.67 -1.74
CA LEU A 43 8.51 -3.23 -1.61
C LEU A 43 9.82 -2.59 -1.12
N TYR A 44 10.59 -3.32 -0.30
CA TYR A 44 11.94 -2.90 0.08
C TYR A 44 12.84 -2.65 -1.14
N GLY A 45 12.89 -3.58 -2.10
CA GLY A 45 13.65 -3.40 -3.34
C GLY A 45 13.15 -2.19 -4.15
N TRP A 46 11.83 -2.01 -4.21
CA TRP A 46 11.26 -0.85 -4.88
C TRP A 46 11.67 0.48 -4.24
N LEU A 47 11.63 0.58 -2.91
CA LEU A 47 11.94 1.82 -2.17
C LEU A 47 13.44 2.11 -2.08
N HIS A 48 14.29 1.08 -2.00
CA HIS A 48 15.68 1.26 -1.57
C HIS A 48 16.73 0.81 -2.61
N THR A 49 16.36 0.10 -3.68
CA THR A 49 17.31 -0.42 -4.68
C THR A 49 17.13 0.15 -6.08
N GLY A 50 16.55 1.34 -6.21
CA GLY A 50 16.62 2.16 -7.44
C GLY A 50 15.34 2.27 -8.28
N LYS A 51 14.19 1.79 -7.78
CA LYS A 51 12.88 1.96 -8.44
C LYS A 51 11.97 2.98 -7.76
N LYS A 52 12.45 3.67 -6.72
CA LYS A 52 11.63 4.53 -5.86
C LYS A 52 10.96 5.69 -6.60
N GLU A 53 11.59 6.17 -7.66
CA GLU A 53 11.08 7.24 -8.52
C GLU A 53 9.85 6.81 -9.35
N LEU A 54 9.64 5.50 -9.52
CA LEU A 54 8.45 4.96 -10.17
C LEU A 54 7.22 4.95 -9.24
N LEU A 55 7.43 5.10 -7.94
CA LEU A 55 6.38 5.13 -6.92
C LEU A 55 5.98 6.58 -6.62
N ASP A 56 5.18 7.17 -7.50
CA ASP A 56 4.56 8.47 -7.25
C ASP A 56 3.63 8.43 -6.02
N TRP A 57 3.18 9.61 -5.56
CA TRP A 57 2.34 9.73 -4.36
C TRP A 57 1.08 8.85 -4.43
N ARG A 58 0.36 8.93 -5.55
CA ARG A 58 -0.88 8.17 -5.78
C ARG A 58 -0.62 6.67 -5.73
N THR A 59 0.50 6.21 -6.30
CA THR A 59 0.92 4.81 -6.29
C THR A 59 1.26 4.35 -4.87
N ARG A 60 1.99 5.16 -4.10
CA ARG A 60 2.30 4.87 -2.68
C ARG A 60 1.01 4.77 -1.84
N LEU A 61 0.07 5.70 -2.02
CA LEU A 61 -1.23 5.66 -1.33
C LEU A 61 -2.05 4.43 -1.75
N HIS A 62 -2.02 4.06 -3.04
CA HIS A 62 -2.69 2.86 -3.53
C HIS A 62 -2.07 1.58 -2.94
N ILE A 63 -0.75 1.51 -2.84
CA ILE A 63 -0.04 0.40 -2.19
C ILE A 63 -0.47 0.29 -0.72
N LEU A 64 -0.45 1.40 0.03
CA LEU A 64 -0.89 1.43 1.43
C LEU A 64 -2.31 0.90 1.62
N GLN A 65 -3.24 1.31 0.75
CA GLN A 65 -4.62 0.82 0.79
C GLN A 65 -4.73 -0.69 0.54
N GLN A 66 -3.95 -1.22 -0.40
CA GLN A 66 -3.95 -2.65 -0.70
C GLN A 66 -3.35 -3.47 0.45
N ILE A 67 -2.26 -2.99 1.08
CA ILE A 67 -1.70 -3.62 2.29
C ILE A 67 -2.73 -3.61 3.42
N ALA A 68 -3.34 -2.45 3.69
CA ALA A 68 -4.35 -2.30 4.73
C ALA A 68 -5.57 -3.21 4.50
N GLN A 69 -5.99 -3.43 3.24
CA GLN A 69 -7.04 -4.40 2.91
C GLN A 69 -6.65 -5.83 3.26
N GLY A 70 -5.41 -6.25 2.97
CA GLY A 70 -4.93 -7.58 3.35
C GLY A 70 -4.86 -7.77 4.85
N MET A 71 -4.34 -6.78 5.57
CA MET A 71 -4.20 -6.82 7.03
C MET A 71 -5.55 -6.77 7.76
N GLU A 72 -6.49 -5.94 7.30
CA GLU A 72 -7.84 -5.89 7.85
C GLU A 72 -8.57 -7.22 7.67
N TYR A 73 -8.40 -7.88 6.52
CA TYR A 73 -8.93 -9.22 6.30
C TYR A 73 -8.36 -10.24 7.30
N LEU A 74 -7.05 -10.24 7.53
CA LEU A 74 -6.41 -11.14 8.52
C LEU A 74 -6.98 -10.92 9.93
N HIS A 75 -7.14 -9.66 10.34
CA HIS A 75 -7.70 -9.32 11.66
C HIS A 75 -9.20 -9.63 11.77
N SER A 76 -9.93 -9.64 10.64
CA SER A 76 -11.36 -9.99 10.61
C SER A 76 -11.64 -11.50 10.71
N CYS A 77 -10.61 -12.35 10.58
CA CYS A 77 -10.75 -13.80 10.68
C CYS A 77 -11.20 -14.25 12.08
N SER A 78 -11.75 -15.46 12.19
CA SER A 78 -12.16 -16.05 13.48
C SER A 78 -11.54 -17.45 13.66
N PRO A 79 -10.53 -17.60 14.54
CA PRO A 79 -9.85 -16.54 15.30
C PRO A 79 -9.07 -15.58 14.38
N SER A 80 -8.80 -14.37 14.88
CA SER A 80 -8.00 -13.37 14.18
C SER A 80 -6.60 -13.92 13.87
N ILE A 81 -6.10 -13.62 12.67
CA ILE A 81 -4.76 -14.02 12.24
C ILE A 81 -3.84 -12.83 12.40
N ILE A 82 -2.82 -12.99 13.24
CA ILE A 82 -1.80 -11.98 13.42
C ILE A 82 -0.69 -12.21 12.40
N HIS A 83 -0.29 -11.19 11.66
CA HIS A 83 0.81 -11.29 10.70
C HIS A 83 2.13 -11.53 11.45
N GLY A 84 2.45 -10.61 12.36
CA GLY A 84 3.56 -10.66 13.28
C GLY A 84 4.91 -10.22 12.72
N GLN A 85 5.09 -10.16 11.40
CA GLN A 85 6.36 -9.74 10.80
C GLN A 85 6.17 -8.77 9.63
N LEU A 86 5.24 -7.82 9.77
CA LEU A 86 4.89 -6.92 8.68
C LEU A 86 6.02 -5.89 8.47
N THR A 87 6.68 -5.98 7.32
CA THR A 87 7.77 -5.09 6.89
C THR A 87 7.71 -4.89 5.38
N SER A 88 8.50 -3.95 4.83
CA SER A 88 8.65 -3.83 3.37
C SER A 88 9.29 -5.04 2.68
N THR A 89 9.93 -5.94 3.41
CA THR A 89 10.45 -7.21 2.84
C THR A 89 9.36 -8.29 2.73
N SER A 90 8.31 -8.21 3.56
CA SER A 90 7.14 -9.11 3.52
C SER A 90 6.05 -8.67 2.55
N VAL A 91 6.17 -7.47 1.98
CA VAL A 91 5.23 -6.92 0.99
C VAL A 91 5.85 -6.99 -0.38
N TYR A 92 5.12 -7.52 -1.35
CA TYR A 92 5.58 -7.69 -2.72
C TYR A 92 4.70 -6.93 -3.70
N LEU A 93 5.33 -6.36 -4.73
CA LEU A 93 4.68 -5.67 -5.84
C LEU A 93 4.85 -6.49 -7.12
N GLY A 94 3.74 -6.78 -7.79
CA GLY A 94 3.75 -7.41 -9.12
C GLY A 94 4.00 -6.41 -10.24
N ASP A 95 4.62 -6.90 -11.31
CA ASP A 95 4.88 -6.13 -12.53
C ASP A 95 3.56 -5.84 -13.30
N GLY A 96 3.41 -4.61 -13.80
CA GLY A 96 2.23 -4.13 -14.52
C GLY A 96 1.61 -2.83 -13.98
N ASP A 97 0.78 -2.16 -14.80
CA ASP A 97 0.27 -0.80 -14.58
C ASP A 97 -0.55 -0.60 -13.28
N ALA A 98 -1.04 -1.68 -12.67
CA ALA A 98 -1.91 -1.62 -11.49
C ALA A 98 -1.16 -1.81 -10.15
N TYR A 99 0.14 -2.10 -10.14
CA TYR A 99 0.95 -2.37 -8.94
C TYR A 99 0.23 -3.32 -7.96
N VAL A 100 0.00 -4.58 -8.38
CA VAL A 100 -0.68 -5.57 -7.54
C VAL A 100 0.15 -5.83 -6.28
N VAL A 101 -0.42 -5.55 -5.11
CA VAL A 101 0.25 -5.77 -3.82
C VAL A 101 -0.10 -7.13 -3.24
N LYS A 102 0.91 -7.81 -2.72
CA LYS A 102 0.81 -9.09 -2.03
C LYS A 102 1.56 -9.05 -0.70
N VAL A 103 0.84 -9.17 0.43
CA VAL A 103 1.44 -9.33 1.76
C VAL A 103 1.66 -10.82 2.02
N ALA A 104 2.89 -11.23 2.29
CA ALA A 104 3.32 -12.60 2.51
C ALA A 104 3.77 -12.83 3.97
N ASP A 105 4.11 -14.06 4.32
CA ASP A 105 4.75 -14.42 5.60
C ASP A 105 3.91 -14.13 6.87
N PHE A 106 2.60 -13.91 6.71
CA PHE A 106 1.68 -13.86 7.84
C PHE A 106 1.66 -15.20 8.59
N GLY A 107 1.69 -15.15 9.92
CA GLY A 107 1.69 -16.35 10.76
C GLY A 107 3.02 -17.11 10.82
N ILE A 108 4.09 -16.62 10.18
CA ILE A 108 5.40 -17.30 10.19
C ILE A 108 6.03 -17.38 11.59
N HIS A 109 5.60 -16.52 12.52
CA HIS A 109 5.99 -16.58 13.93
C HIS A 109 5.49 -17.84 14.66
N GLU A 110 4.48 -18.54 14.12
CA GLU A 110 4.04 -19.85 14.62
C GLU A 110 5.04 -20.97 14.24
N LEU A 111 5.92 -20.73 13.26
CA LEU A 111 6.98 -21.67 12.87
C LEU A 111 8.19 -21.61 13.81
N SER A 112 8.52 -20.43 14.32
CA SER A 112 9.69 -20.20 15.15
C SER A 112 9.47 -19.03 16.11
N GLN A 113 9.61 -19.31 17.42
CA GLN A 113 9.63 -18.26 18.45
C GLN A 113 10.86 -17.36 18.35
N ASN A 114 11.91 -17.83 17.67
CA ASN A 114 13.17 -17.11 17.44
C ASN A 114 13.20 -16.41 16.09
N ALA A 115 12.06 -16.16 15.44
CA ALA A 115 12.06 -15.42 14.20
C ALA A 115 12.72 -14.04 14.42
N ASP A 116 13.78 -13.76 13.67
CA ASP A 116 14.51 -12.49 13.68
C ASP A 116 13.59 -11.39 13.17
N ARG A 117 12.84 -10.80 14.10
CA ARG A 117 11.96 -9.67 13.80
C ARG A 117 12.80 -8.45 13.52
N SER A 118 12.46 -7.73 12.45
CA SER A 118 13.17 -6.51 12.06
C SER A 118 13.06 -5.45 13.17
N PRO A 119 14.18 -5.04 13.79
CA PRO A 119 14.15 -4.16 14.96
C PRO A 119 13.48 -2.81 14.70
N GLY A 120 13.51 -2.30 13.46
CA GLY A 120 12.87 -1.04 13.09
C GLY A 120 11.34 -1.06 13.09
N TYR A 121 10.71 -2.25 13.11
CA TYR A 121 9.25 -2.43 13.05
C TYR A 121 8.68 -2.99 14.35
N LEU A 122 9.54 -3.16 15.37
CA LEU A 122 9.20 -3.90 16.57
C LEU A 122 8.29 -3.08 17.48
N ASP A 123 7.08 -3.59 17.70
CA ASP A 123 6.15 -3.03 18.68
C ASP A 123 6.79 -2.98 20.08
N PRO A 124 6.89 -1.80 20.73
CA PRO A 124 7.52 -1.67 22.04
C PRO A 124 6.80 -2.48 23.13
N GLU A 125 5.48 -2.61 23.07
CA GLU A 125 4.73 -3.45 24.02
C GLU A 125 5.04 -4.94 23.81
N TYR A 126 5.15 -5.39 22.56
CA TYR A 126 5.57 -6.75 22.26
C TYR A 126 7.00 -7.02 22.76
N ALA A 127 7.91 -6.05 22.61
CA ALA A 127 9.30 -6.18 23.08
C ALA A 127 9.38 -6.48 24.59
N VAL A 128 8.45 -5.90 25.37
CA VAL A 128 8.34 -6.09 26.82
C VAL A 128 7.53 -7.36 27.17
N THR A 129 6.33 -7.50 26.60
CA THR A 129 5.36 -8.51 27.03
C THR A 129 5.53 -9.87 26.36
N ARG A 130 6.22 -9.91 25.20
CA ARG A 130 6.32 -11.06 24.31
C ARG A 130 4.96 -11.60 23.83
N ARG A 131 3.91 -10.78 23.88
CA ARG A 131 2.56 -11.14 23.44
C ARG A 131 2.25 -10.44 22.14
N LEU A 132 2.09 -11.24 21.09
CA LEU A 132 1.74 -10.71 19.78
C LEU A 132 0.23 -10.46 19.71
N THR A 133 -0.17 -9.30 19.21
CA THR A 133 -1.57 -8.90 19.09
C THR A 133 -1.83 -8.22 17.75
N GLU A 134 -3.10 -7.99 17.42
CA GLU A 134 -3.48 -7.16 16.26
C GLU A 134 -2.86 -5.77 16.35
N LYS A 135 -2.71 -5.22 17.56
CA LYS A 135 -2.08 -3.91 17.79
C LYS A 135 -0.58 -3.91 17.52
N SER A 136 0.08 -5.07 17.57
CA SER A 136 1.48 -5.21 17.14
C SER A 136 1.61 -5.10 15.63
N ASP A 137 0.67 -5.68 14.87
CA ASP A 137 0.60 -5.50 13.42
C ASP A 137 0.28 -4.05 13.04
N VAL A 138 -0.60 -3.38 13.80
CA VAL A 138 -0.91 -1.96 13.60
C VAL A 138 0.34 -1.09 13.76
N TYR A 139 1.15 -1.35 14.79
CA TYR A 139 2.42 -0.64 14.99
C TYR A 139 3.36 -0.82 13.79
N SER A 140 3.58 -2.07 13.38
CA SER A 140 4.44 -2.36 12.22
C SER A 140 3.90 -1.75 10.92
N PHE A 141 2.58 -1.69 10.75
CA PHE A 141 1.96 -0.98 9.63
C PHE A 141 2.18 0.54 9.70
N GLY A 142 2.10 1.14 10.89
CA GLY A 142 2.43 2.55 11.12
C GLY A 142 3.86 2.88 10.68
N VAL A 143 4.83 2.08 11.10
CA VAL A 143 6.23 2.19 10.64
C VAL A 143 6.33 2.05 9.12
N LEU A 144 5.63 1.09 8.53
CA LEU A 144 5.61 0.87 7.08
C LEU A 144 5.02 2.06 6.32
N ILE A 145 4.00 2.75 6.87
CA ILE A 145 3.51 4.02 6.29
C ILE A 145 4.64 5.04 6.27
N LEU A 146 5.36 5.22 7.38
CA LEU A 146 6.45 6.20 7.45
C LEU A 146 7.57 5.87 6.47
N GLU A 147 7.96 4.61 6.33
CA GLU A 147 8.94 4.16 5.34
C GLU A 147 8.49 4.47 3.91
N ILE A 148 7.24 4.12 3.58
CA ILE A 148 6.68 4.36 2.24
C ILE A 148 6.60 5.86 1.95
N VAL A 149 6.20 6.70 2.90
CA VAL A 149 6.06 8.15 2.69
C VAL A 149 7.43 8.82 2.56
N SER A 150 8.36 8.52 3.47
CA SER A 150 9.67 9.20 3.54
C SER A 150 10.73 8.60 2.63
N GLY A 151 10.57 7.35 2.19
CA GLY A 151 11.61 6.60 1.48
C GLY A 151 12.83 6.29 2.36
N ARG A 152 12.74 6.45 3.69
CA ARG A 152 13.85 6.20 4.62
C ARG A 152 13.72 4.81 5.24
N ILE A 153 14.86 4.15 5.45
CA ILE A 153 14.90 2.86 6.14
C ILE A 153 14.49 3.08 7.62
N PRO A 154 13.55 2.28 8.18
CA PRO A 154 13.01 2.51 9.52
C PRO A 154 14.01 2.59 10.67
N LEU A 155 15.11 1.83 10.54
CA LEU A 155 16.25 1.89 11.43
C LEU A 155 17.50 2.09 10.57
N GLY A 156 17.99 3.33 10.52
CA GLY A 156 19.10 3.72 9.65
C GLY A 156 20.45 3.08 10.02
N SER A 157 21.40 3.07 9.08
CA SER A 157 22.79 2.73 9.40
C SER A 157 23.50 3.89 10.10
N SER A 158 24.42 3.55 11.00
CA SER A 158 25.21 4.44 11.88
C SER A 158 26.08 5.52 11.18
N THR A 159 25.95 5.68 9.86
CA THR A 159 26.72 6.62 9.03
C THR A 159 26.01 7.95 8.80
N GLU A 160 24.69 8.02 8.99
CA GLU A 160 23.98 9.30 9.11
C GLU A 160 24.18 9.82 10.54
N LYS A 161 24.48 11.11 10.70
CA LYS A 161 24.72 11.76 12.02
C LYS A 161 23.53 11.68 12.99
N ASP A 162 22.42 11.14 12.52
CA ASP A 162 21.11 11.07 13.13
C ASP A 162 20.58 9.64 13.01
N SER A 163 21.22 8.68 13.70
CA SER A 163 20.74 7.29 13.81
C SER A 163 19.50 7.24 14.70
N PHE A 164 18.40 7.82 14.25
CA PHE A 164 17.14 7.86 14.95
C PHE A 164 16.18 6.83 14.38
N ASN A 165 15.33 6.29 15.25
CA ASN A 165 14.14 5.56 14.85
C ASN A 165 13.29 6.48 13.96
N ILE A 166 12.82 5.97 12.80
CA ILE A 166 11.98 6.74 11.87
C ILE A 166 10.75 7.36 12.56
N VAL A 167 10.17 6.69 13.55
CA VAL A 167 9.02 7.18 14.32
C VAL A 167 9.39 8.44 15.11
N GLU A 168 10.54 8.43 15.79
CA GLU A 168 11.01 9.58 16.58
C GLU A 168 11.35 10.77 15.67
N TRP A 169 12.02 10.50 14.55
CA TRP A 169 12.36 11.53 13.57
C TRP A 169 11.11 12.20 12.98
N VAL A 170 10.12 11.41 12.54
CA VAL A 170 8.85 11.93 12.01
C VAL A 170 8.09 12.69 13.08
N ARG A 171 8.00 12.18 14.31
CA ARG A 171 7.28 12.84 15.41
C ARG A 171 7.87 14.21 15.71
N GLY A 172 9.20 14.33 15.78
CA GLY A 172 9.88 15.62 15.99
C GLY A 172 9.53 16.66 14.93
N LEU A 173 9.56 16.28 13.65
CA LEU A 173 9.17 17.18 12.55
C LEU A 173 7.68 17.52 12.58
N HIS A 174 6.81 16.55 12.86
CA HIS A 174 5.36 16.74 12.93
C HIS A 174 4.96 17.71 14.04
N ASP A 175 5.55 17.56 15.23
CA ASP A 175 5.29 18.41 16.39
C ASP A 175 5.74 19.87 16.15
N GLU A 176 6.78 20.07 15.33
CA GLU A 176 7.24 21.39 14.89
C GLU A 176 6.41 21.97 13.72
N GLY A 177 5.47 21.19 13.17
CA GLY A 177 4.67 21.59 12.01
C GLY A 177 5.42 21.54 10.67
N ASN A 178 6.52 20.79 10.60
CA ASN A 178 7.42 20.69 9.45
C ASN A 178 7.12 19.46 8.57
N ASP A 179 5.84 19.13 8.40
CA ASP A 179 5.40 17.92 7.67
C ASP A 179 5.86 17.87 6.22
N GLU A 180 6.11 19.02 5.59
CA GLU A 180 6.59 19.14 4.23
C GLU A 180 8.02 18.58 4.03
N HIS A 181 8.77 18.36 5.11
CA HIS A 181 10.13 17.82 5.07
C HIS A 181 10.17 16.29 5.23
N ILE A 182 9.04 15.66 5.51
CA ILE A 182 8.95 14.21 5.77
C ILE A 182 8.89 13.37 4.49
N PRO A 183 8.09 13.74 3.45
CA PRO A 183 8.03 12.98 2.22
C PRO A 183 9.38 12.79 1.53
N ASP A 184 9.54 11.67 0.85
CA ASP A 184 10.68 11.42 -0.05
C ASP A 184 10.82 12.56 -1.06
N THR A 185 12.06 12.95 -1.37
CA THR A 185 12.33 14.08 -2.28
C THR A 185 11.77 13.87 -3.67
N CYS A 186 11.60 12.61 -4.11
CA CYS A 186 10.95 12.30 -5.39
C CYS A 186 9.43 12.56 -5.39
N LEU A 187 8.83 12.86 -4.24
CA LEU A 187 7.42 13.24 -4.09
C LEU A 187 7.21 14.76 -4.02
N HIS A 188 8.29 15.55 -3.96
CA HIS A 188 8.22 17.00 -3.84
C HIS A 188 7.50 17.64 -5.05
N GLY A 189 6.59 18.57 -4.77
CA GLY A 189 5.83 19.32 -5.79
C GLY A 189 4.62 18.59 -6.40
N VAL A 190 4.42 17.32 -6.05
CA VAL A 190 3.30 16.49 -6.54
C VAL A 190 2.26 16.22 -5.45
N CYS A 191 2.66 16.28 -4.18
CA CYS A 191 1.81 15.91 -3.06
C CYS A 191 1.15 17.10 -2.36
N ASN A 192 -0.14 16.96 -2.03
CA ASN A 192 -0.86 17.93 -1.20
C ASN A 192 -0.41 17.78 0.26
N VAL A 193 0.19 18.83 0.83
CA VAL A 193 0.71 18.84 2.21
C VAL A 193 -0.35 18.44 3.23
N THR A 194 -1.61 18.88 3.06
CA THR A 194 -2.71 18.49 3.97
C THR A 194 -2.97 16.98 3.93
N MET A 195 -2.82 16.33 2.77
CA MET A 195 -2.96 14.87 2.67
C MET A 195 -1.77 14.16 3.32
N VAL A 196 -0.56 14.66 3.11
CA VAL A 196 0.65 14.17 3.79
C VAL A 196 0.46 14.22 5.30
N SER A 197 0.11 15.37 5.86
CA SER A 197 -0.12 15.56 7.29
C SER A 197 -1.16 14.59 7.85
N ARG A 198 -2.24 14.32 7.11
CA ARG A 198 -3.25 13.34 7.53
C ARG A 198 -2.69 11.91 7.59
N ILE A 199 -1.90 11.51 6.60
CA ILE A 199 -1.27 10.19 6.55
C ILE A 199 -0.20 10.04 7.64
N ILE A 200 0.58 11.10 7.89
CA ILE A 200 1.61 11.13 8.95
C ILE A 200 0.95 11.01 10.32
N ASN A 201 -0.08 11.81 10.60
CA ASN A 201 -0.83 11.72 11.86
C ASN A 201 -1.44 10.31 12.05
N LEU A 202 -1.99 9.71 11.00
CA LEU A 202 -2.50 8.34 11.06
C LEU A 202 -1.40 7.33 11.40
N ALA A 203 -0.22 7.47 10.80
CA ALA A 203 0.93 6.61 11.08
C ALA A 203 1.44 6.80 12.51
N LEU A 204 1.54 8.05 12.99
CA LEU A 204 1.95 8.35 14.36
C LEU A 204 0.98 7.75 15.39
N GLN A 205 -0.33 7.88 15.17
CA GLN A 205 -1.36 7.20 15.98
C GLN A 205 -1.22 5.68 15.96
N ALA A 206 -0.89 5.08 14.82
CA ALA A 206 -0.63 3.64 14.72
C ALA A 206 0.63 3.21 15.49
N THR A 207 1.59 4.11 15.68
CA THR A 207 2.85 3.87 16.40
C THR A 207 2.87 4.38 17.85
N GLU A 208 1.72 4.68 18.44
CA GLU A 208 1.64 5.07 19.86
C GLU A 208 2.19 3.97 20.77
N GLU A 209 2.81 4.36 21.89
CA GLU A 209 3.38 3.42 22.85
C GLU A 209 2.30 2.50 23.42
N ASP A 210 1.19 3.09 23.90
CA ASP A 210 0.02 2.36 24.38
C ASP A 210 -0.77 1.75 23.21
N ALA A 211 -0.81 0.43 23.15
CA ALA A 211 -1.53 -0.35 22.17
C ALA A 211 -3.04 -0.04 22.15
N ASN A 212 -3.64 0.44 23.24
CA ASN A 212 -5.05 0.80 23.29
C ASN A 212 -5.37 2.06 22.49
N GLU A 213 -4.42 3.00 22.43
CA GLU A 213 -4.56 4.27 21.68
C GLU A 213 -4.42 4.06 20.16
N ARG A 214 -3.77 2.97 19.76
CA ARG A 214 -3.60 2.63 18.33
C ARG A 214 -4.96 2.33 17.67
N PRO A 215 -5.24 2.85 16.47
CA PRO A 215 -6.46 2.51 15.72
C PRO A 215 -6.50 1.04 15.29
N THR A 216 -7.66 0.56 14.83
CA THR A 216 -7.76 -0.75 14.18
C THR A 216 -7.36 -0.65 12.70
N MET A 217 -6.98 -1.78 12.08
CA MET A 217 -6.71 -1.81 10.63
C MET A 217 -7.91 -1.36 9.80
N SER A 218 -9.13 -1.64 10.26
CA SER A 218 -10.36 -1.15 9.61
C SER A 218 -10.47 0.38 9.63
N LYS A 219 -10.16 1.03 10.77
CA LYS A 219 -10.13 2.49 10.88
C LYS A 219 -9.04 3.09 9.98
N ILE A 220 -7.85 2.51 9.98
CA ILE A 220 -6.73 2.92 9.11
C ILE A 220 -7.15 2.84 7.63
N LEU A 221 -7.71 1.70 7.21
CA LEU A 221 -8.14 1.50 5.82
C LEU A 221 -9.19 2.53 5.38
N ASN A 222 -10.13 2.87 6.26
CA ASN A 222 -11.14 3.88 5.96
C ASN A 222 -10.52 5.28 5.81
N GLU A 223 -9.61 5.68 6.69
CA GLU A 223 -8.90 6.96 6.55
C GLU A 223 -8.08 7.03 5.26
N LEU A 224 -7.35 5.96 4.91
CA LEU A 224 -6.61 5.87 3.65
C LEU A 224 -7.52 6.02 2.42
N ARG A 225 -8.75 5.48 2.47
CA ARG A 225 -9.75 5.61 1.40
C ARG A 225 -10.26 7.04 1.28
N GLU A 226 -10.51 7.71 2.41
CA GLU A 226 -10.99 9.09 2.42
C GLU A 226 -9.93 10.07 1.88
N VAL A 227 -8.66 9.89 2.23
CA VAL A 227 -7.56 10.70 1.68
C VAL A 227 -7.49 10.57 0.15
N ASN A 228 -7.60 9.36 -0.39
CA ASN A 228 -7.57 9.12 -1.83
C ASN A 228 -8.78 9.71 -2.59
N LYS A 229 -9.97 9.70 -1.98
CA LYS A 229 -11.15 10.39 -2.55
C LYS A 229 -10.92 11.89 -2.66
N THR A 230 -10.33 12.50 -1.64
CA THR A 230 -10.03 13.95 -1.68
C THR A 230 -8.97 14.33 -2.71
N GLU A 231 -8.08 13.41 -3.08
CA GLU A 231 -7.09 13.58 -4.17
C GLU A 231 -7.77 13.61 -5.54
N THR A 232 -8.64 12.63 -5.82
CA THR A 232 -9.36 12.54 -7.11
C THR A 232 -10.39 13.67 -7.32
N GLY A 233 -10.90 14.27 -6.24
CA GLY A 233 -11.84 15.40 -6.29
C GLY A 233 -11.22 16.76 -6.64
N HIS A 234 -9.88 16.90 -6.63
CA HIS A 234 -9.19 18.16 -6.94
C HIS A 234 -8.78 18.32 -8.42
N HIS A 235 -9.14 17.38 -9.30
CA HIS A 235 -9.14 17.65 -10.74
C HIS A 235 -10.35 18.51 -11.10
N VAL A 236 -10.25 19.81 -10.80
CA VAL A 236 -11.12 20.82 -11.39
C VAL A 236 -10.90 20.77 -12.90
N VAL A 237 -11.94 20.36 -13.64
CA VAL A 237 -12.01 20.53 -15.09
C VAL A 237 -11.81 22.01 -15.35
N PHE A 238 -10.68 22.39 -15.95
CA PHE A 238 -10.56 23.71 -16.54
C PHE A 238 -11.65 23.78 -17.61
N ALA A 239 -12.69 24.59 -17.37
CA ALA A 239 -13.57 25.01 -18.45
C ALA A 239 -12.67 25.65 -19.51
N GLU A 240 -12.77 25.15 -20.75
CA GLU A 240 -12.11 25.81 -21.88
C GLU A 240 -12.55 27.28 -21.90
N PRO A 241 -11.63 28.23 -22.15
CA PRO A 241 -12.02 29.62 -22.26
C PRO A 241 -13.00 29.76 -23.44
N ASP A 242 -14.15 30.37 -23.17
CA ASP A 242 -15.17 30.70 -24.17
C ASP A 242 -14.50 31.28 -25.42
N ASN A 243 -14.54 30.55 -26.53
CA ASN A 243 -14.03 31.00 -27.81
C ASN A 243 -14.93 32.15 -28.30
N PRO A 244 -14.43 33.40 -28.43
CA PRO A 244 -15.27 34.55 -28.77
C PRO A 244 -15.59 34.63 -30.28
N TYR A 245 -15.32 33.58 -31.05
CA TYR A 245 -15.67 33.50 -32.47
C TYR A 245 -16.80 32.50 -32.72
N ASN A 246 -17.98 32.79 -32.18
CA ASN A 246 -19.22 32.29 -32.77
C ASN A 246 -20.27 33.40 -32.78
N SER A 247 -20.07 34.35 -33.69
CA SER A 247 -21.09 35.27 -34.16
C SER A 247 -21.32 35.01 -35.64
N THR A 248 -22.34 34.23 -35.96
CA THR A 248 -23.10 34.42 -37.20
C THR A 248 -24.55 34.03 -36.95
N ASP A 249 -25.38 35.06 -36.77
CA ASP A 249 -26.80 34.99 -37.12
C ASP A 249 -26.90 34.88 -38.66
N SER A 250 -27.70 33.93 -39.15
CA SER A 250 -28.72 34.21 -40.19
C SER A 250 -29.54 32.97 -40.53
N ASP A 251 -30.80 33.05 -40.10
CA ASP A 251 -32.04 32.52 -40.66
C ASP A 251 -32.05 31.72 -41.99
N ALA A 252 -32.76 30.58 -41.94
CA ALA A 252 -33.91 30.16 -42.79
C ALA A 252 -33.88 28.63 -43.15
N PRO A 253 -34.99 28.01 -43.62
CA PRO A 253 -35.89 27.21 -42.79
C PRO A 253 -36.00 25.73 -43.20
N SER A 254 -36.86 25.02 -42.47
CA SER A 254 -37.08 23.57 -42.42
C SER A 254 -37.77 22.92 -43.64
N SER A 255 -37.55 21.59 -43.71
CA SER A 255 -38.36 20.51 -44.31
C SER A 255 -38.09 20.04 -45.75
N SER A 256 -37.64 18.79 -45.91
CA SER A 256 -38.42 17.70 -46.54
C SER A 256 -37.59 16.41 -46.70
N SER A 257 -38.05 15.35 -46.02
CA SER A 257 -38.20 13.95 -46.44
C SER A 257 -37.43 13.38 -47.66
N ALA A 258 -36.61 12.37 -47.34
CA ALA A 258 -36.55 11.01 -47.91
C ALA A 258 -35.86 10.67 -49.25
N MET A 259 -35.16 9.53 -49.15
CA MET A 259 -34.97 8.43 -50.10
C MET A 259 -33.83 8.49 -51.13
N LEU A 260 -32.97 7.45 -50.99
CA LEU A 260 -32.39 6.58 -52.04
C LEU A 260 -31.45 7.25 -53.05
N SER A 261 -30.38 6.65 -53.53
CA SER A 261 -29.70 5.37 -53.30
C SER A 261 -28.43 5.43 -54.16
N GLU A 262 -27.56 4.43 -53.96
CA GLU A 262 -26.81 3.79 -55.04
C GLU A 262 -25.53 4.47 -55.55
N TRP A 263 -24.39 3.79 -55.35
CA TRP A 263 -23.48 3.21 -56.36
C TRP A 263 -22.31 2.57 -55.57
N CYS A 264 -22.36 1.24 -55.40
CA CYS A 264 -21.65 0.23 -56.20
C CYS A 264 -20.13 0.27 -55.96
N GLU A 265 -19.61 -0.73 -55.24
CA GLU A 265 -18.89 -1.88 -55.84
C GLU A 265 -17.48 -1.45 -56.31
N LYS A 266 -16.37 -2.08 -55.94
CA LYS A 266 -16.13 -3.51 -55.86
C LYS A 266 -14.67 -3.76 -55.41
N ASP A 267 -14.45 -4.99 -54.94
CA ASP A 267 -13.20 -5.78 -55.05
C ASP A 267 -12.03 -5.46 -54.09
N LEU A 268 -11.33 -6.43 -53.47
CA LEU A 268 -11.28 -7.89 -53.62
C LEU A 268 -10.67 -8.50 -52.34
N CYS A 269 -11.24 -9.58 -51.85
CA CYS A 269 -10.51 -10.56 -51.02
C CYS A 269 -9.46 -11.29 -51.87
N ILE A 270 -8.41 -11.85 -51.23
CA ILE A 270 -7.98 -13.27 -51.27
C ILE A 270 -6.47 -13.44 -50.97
N ASN A 271 -6.21 -14.22 -49.92
CA ASN A 271 -5.11 -15.17 -49.62
C ASN A 271 -3.64 -14.77 -49.80
N THR A 272 -2.87 -14.90 -48.71
CA THR A 272 -2.11 -16.13 -48.37
C THR A 272 -1.80 -16.18 -46.89
#